data_AF-A0A6A4R134-F1
#
_entry.id   AF-A0A6A4R134-F1
#
_cell.length_a   1.000
_cell.length_b   1.000
_cell.length_c   1.000
_cell.angle_alpha   90.00
_cell.angle_beta   90.00
_cell.angle_gamma   90.00
#
_symmetry.space_group_name_H-M   'P 1'
#
loop_
_entity.id
_entity.type
_entity.pdbx_description
1 polymer ?
#
loop_
_entity_poly.entity_id
_entity_poly.type
_entity_poly.pdbx_seq_one_letter_code
_entity_poly.pdbx_strand_id
1 'polypeptide(L)'
;MRVSLHVCSFDSYVLLILFCYGQGGLARQELFYLLKDEKDVHFSFGSVQKGGIQKATEGMRSSKFCLNIAGDTPSSNRLFDAIASHCVPVIISDAIELPYEDVLDYSEFCIFVRTSDAIKENYLINFIRSIDKDEWTRMWNKLKEIEHLFKFQFPSKEGDAVQMIWQAVARKVPAIRFKLNRFTRFSRSPPSADKGLKSIPIPKNFW
;
A
#
# COMPACT_ATOMS: atom_id res chain seq x y z
N MET A 1 -5.05 -6.59 -26.47
CA MET A 1 -6.45 -6.19 -26.19
C MET A 1 -6.42 -4.72 -25.77
N ARG A 2 -6.74 -3.78 -26.70
CA ARG A 2 -6.87 -2.35 -26.38
C ARG A 2 -8.16 -2.20 -25.59
N VAL A 3 -8.05 -1.89 -24.29
CA VAL A 3 -9.21 -1.54 -23.48
C VAL A 3 -9.55 -0.10 -23.82
N SER A 4 -10.71 0.13 -24.42
CA SER A 4 -11.22 1.48 -24.67
C SER A 4 -11.36 2.21 -23.33
N LEU A 5 -10.59 3.29 -23.17
CA LEU A 5 -10.80 4.28 -22.11
C LEU A 5 -12.12 5.00 -22.39
N HIS A 6 -13.23 4.43 -21.91
CA HIS A 6 -14.47 5.18 -21.80
C HIS A 6 -14.21 6.37 -20.87
N VAL A 7 -14.62 7.57 -21.28
CA VAL A 7 -14.49 8.79 -20.47
C VAL A 7 -15.29 8.60 -19.18
N CYS A 8 -14.58 8.40 -18.07
CA CYS A 8 -15.11 8.09 -16.75
C CYS A 8 -15.64 9.35 -16.05
N SER A 9 -16.95 9.44 -15.78
CA SER A 9 -17.56 10.60 -15.08
C SER A 9 -17.59 10.39 -13.56
N PHE A 10 -17.01 11.32 -12.79
CA PHE A 10 -16.94 11.27 -11.32
C PHE A 10 -18.27 10.91 -10.64
N ASP A 11 -19.41 11.38 -11.14
CA ASP A 11 -20.72 11.18 -10.48
C ASP A 11 -21.38 9.82 -10.79
N SER A 12 -20.77 9.00 -11.66
CA SER A 12 -21.32 7.72 -12.10
C SER A 12 -20.79 6.51 -11.33
N TYR A 13 -19.85 6.72 -10.41
CA TYR A 13 -19.14 5.67 -9.68
C TYR A 13 -19.72 5.43 -8.28
N VAL A 14 -19.71 4.17 -7.84
CA VAL A 14 -19.91 3.81 -6.43
C VAL A 14 -18.84 4.52 -5.60
N LEU A 15 -19.21 5.04 -4.42
CA LEU A 15 -18.27 5.82 -3.61
C LEU A 15 -17.12 4.95 -3.11
N LEU A 16 -17.44 3.84 -2.44
CA LEU A 16 -16.45 2.99 -1.78
C LEU A 16 -16.78 1.52 -1.97
N ILE A 17 -15.79 0.72 -2.35
CA ILE A 17 -15.89 -0.74 -2.31
C ILE A 17 -15.01 -1.35 -1.23
N LEU A 18 -15.59 -2.22 -0.40
CA LEU A 18 -14.87 -3.02 0.59
C LEU A 18 -14.90 -4.49 0.19
N PHE A 19 -13.71 -5.09 0.10
CA PHE A 19 -13.56 -6.53 -0.13
C PHE A 19 -13.44 -7.31 1.18
N CYS A 20 -14.49 -8.04 1.53
CA CYS A 20 -14.51 -8.93 2.69
C CYS A 20 -14.14 -10.36 2.25
N TYR A 21 -12.92 -10.80 2.57
CA TYR A 21 -12.48 -12.20 2.38
C TYR A 21 -12.12 -12.83 3.73
N GLY A 22 -12.68 -14.01 3.99
CA GLY A 22 -12.35 -14.85 5.15
C GLY A 22 -12.66 -14.23 6.51
N GLN A 23 -12.28 -14.92 7.60
CA GLN A 23 -12.30 -14.36 8.95
C GLN A 23 -11.29 -13.19 9.01
N GLY A 24 -11.76 -11.98 8.78
CA GLY A 24 -10.94 -10.77 8.87
C GLY A 24 -10.64 -10.41 10.32
N GLY A 25 -9.44 -9.88 10.57
CA GLY A 25 -9.05 -9.33 11.87
C GLY A 25 -10.04 -8.26 12.37
N LEU A 26 -9.98 -7.96 13.67
CA LEU A 26 -10.95 -7.13 14.40
C LEU A 26 -11.33 -5.84 13.65
N ALA A 27 -10.35 -5.10 13.13
CA ALA A 27 -10.59 -3.85 12.39
C ALA A 27 -11.51 -4.02 11.15
N ARG A 28 -11.42 -5.16 10.44
CA ARG A 28 -12.28 -5.44 9.28
C ARG A 28 -13.73 -5.69 9.70
N GLN A 29 -13.93 -6.34 10.85
CA GLN A 29 -15.28 -6.60 11.38
C GLN A 29 -15.92 -5.31 11.85
N GLU A 30 -15.19 -4.50 12.62
CA GLU A 30 -15.66 -3.18 13.07
C GLU A 30 -16.04 -2.28 11.88
N LEU A 31 -15.15 -2.16 10.89
CA LEU A 31 -15.44 -1.38 9.69
C LEU A 31 -16.62 -1.93 8.88
N PHE A 32 -16.80 -3.25 8.85
CA PHE A 32 -17.99 -3.83 8.24
C PHE A 32 -19.26 -3.39 8.96
N TYR A 33 -19.32 -3.45 10.29
CA TYR A 33 -20.49 -3.03 11.06
C TYR A 33 -20.78 -1.52 10.96
N LEU A 34 -19.74 -0.69 10.90
CA LEU A 34 -19.89 0.76 10.74
C LEU A 34 -20.40 1.17 9.37
N LEU A 35 -20.06 0.40 8.32
CA LEU A 35 -20.33 0.77 6.94
C LEU A 35 -21.50 0.00 6.29
N LYS A 36 -22.01 -1.07 6.93
CA LYS A 36 -23.02 -1.97 6.32
C LYS A 36 -24.33 -1.27 5.92
N ASP A 37 -24.69 -0.20 6.62
CA ASP A 37 -25.94 0.53 6.41
C ASP A 37 -25.75 1.77 5.51
N GLU A 38 -24.53 2.03 5.04
CA GLU A 38 -24.21 3.15 4.14
C GLU A 38 -24.59 2.81 2.70
N LYS A 39 -25.48 3.62 2.11
CA LYS A 39 -26.02 3.39 0.76
C LYS A 39 -24.98 3.46 -0.36
N ASP A 40 -23.91 4.21 -0.15
CA ASP A 40 -22.86 4.42 -1.15
C ASP A 40 -21.68 3.45 -1.00
N VAL A 41 -21.75 2.53 -0.03
CA VAL A 41 -20.70 1.53 0.22
C VAL A 41 -21.14 0.18 -0.32
N HIS A 42 -20.34 -0.36 -1.24
CA HIS A 42 -20.58 -1.69 -1.78
C HIS A 42 -19.63 -2.71 -1.16
N PHE A 43 -20.18 -3.82 -0.67
CA PHE A 43 -19.37 -4.92 -0.17
C PHE A 43 -19.24 -5.99 -1.23
N SER A 44 -18.01 -6.32 -1.60
CA SER A 44 -17.73 -7.46 -2.46
C SER A 44 -17.17 -8.60 -1.61
N PHE A 45 -18.00 -9.63 -1.41
CA PHE A 45 -17.57 -10.87 -0.80
C PHE A 45 -16.96 -11.73 -1.88
N GLY A 46 -15.66 -11.96 -1.80
CA GLY A 46 -15.02 -12.74 -2.84
C GLY A 46 -15.23 -14.22 -2.65
N SER A 47 -15.84 -14.84 -3.66
CA SER A 47 -15.81 -16.28 -3.83
C SER A 47 -14.62 -16.65 -4.73
N VAL A 48 -13.82 -17.64 -4.31
CA VAL A 48 -12.77 -18.24 -5.16
C VAL A 48 -13.38 -19.08 -6.29
N GLN A 49 -14.71 -19.23 -6.31
CA GLN A 49 -15.44 -19.96 -7.35
C GLN A 49 -15.55 -19.14 -8.65
N LYS A 50 -15.62 -19.88 -9.77
CA LYS A 50 -15.52 -19.40 -11.16
C LYS A 50 -16.23 -18.05 -11.39
N GLY A 51 -15.44 -16.99 -11.59
CA GLY A 51 -15.92 -15.65 -11.95
C GLY A 51 -15.77 -14.58 -10.85
N GLY A 52 -15.42 -14.95 -9.61
CA GLY A 52 -15.25 -14.00 -8.51
C GLY A 52 -14.19 -12.92 -8.78
N ILE A 53 -13.09 -13.29 -9.44
CA ILE A 53 -12.01 -12.35 -9.82
C ILE A 53 -12.52 -11.28 -10.79
N GLN A 54 -13.24 -11.68 -11.84
CA GLN A 54 -13.75 -10.72 -12.84
C GLN A 54 -14.77 -9.77 -12.21
N LYS A 55 -15.68 -10.28 -11.37
CA LYS A 55 -16.64 -9.44 -10.64
C LYS A 55 -15.96 -8.47 -9.67
N ALA A 56 -14.88 -8.92 -9.01
CA ALA A 56 -14.08 -8.06 -8.14
C ALA A 56 -13.41 -6.93 -8.94
N THR A 57 -12.76 -7.26 -10.07
CA THR A 57 -12.15 -6.25 -10.94
C THR A 57 -13.18 -5.28 -11.51
N GLU A 58 -14.34 -5.75 -11.93
CA GLU A 58 -15.42 -4.90 -12.43
C GLU A 58 -15.96 -3.96 -11.34
N GLY A 59 -16.16 -4.48 -10.13
CA GLY A 59 -16.54 -3.68 -8.97
C GLY A 59 -15.52 -2.62 -8.58
N MET A 60 -14.21 -2.93 -8.66
CA MET A 60 -13.15 -1.92 -8.45
C MET A 60 -13.18 -0.85 -9.53
N ARG A 61 -13.35 -1.23 -10.80
CA ARG A 61 -13.44 -0.29 -11.92
C ARG A 61 -14.67 0.61 -11.86
N SER A 62 -15.75 0.18 -11.21
CA SER A 62 -16.97 0.97 -11.02
C SER A 62 -17.01 1.71 -9.68
N SER A 63 -15.91 1.75 -8.94
CA SER A 63 -15.79 2.47 -7.66
C SER A 63 -14.78 3.62 -7.72
N LYS A 64 -15.05 4.71 -7.00
CA LYS A 64 -14.11 5.84 -6.85
C LYS A 64 -12.94 5.48 -5.95
N PHE A 65 -13.26 4.85 -4.83
CA PHE A 65 -12.33 4.49 -3.77
C PHE A 65 -12.38 2.99 -3.47
N CYS A 66 -11.21 2.41 -3.23
CA CYS A 66 -11.07 0.99 -2.89
C CYS A 66 -10.46 0.87 -1.49
N LEU A 67 -11.24 0.33 -0.54
CA LEU A 67 -10.78 0.20 0.83
C LEU A 67 -9.77 -0.94 0.96
N ASN A 68 -8.57 -0.60 1.40
CA ASN A 68 -7.46 -1.52 1.60
C ASN A 68 -7.06 -1.55 3.07
N ILE A 69 -7.69 -2.45 3.81
CA ILE A 69 -7.36 -2.68 5.22
C ILE A 69 -6.17 -3.64 5.27
N ALA A 70 -5.04 -3.17 5.78
CA ALA A 70 -3.88 -4.01 6.02
C ALA A 70 -4.24 -5.15 6.98
N GLY A 71 -3.82 -6.37 6.63
CA GLY A 71 -3.85 -7.50 7.57
C GLY A 71 -2.45 -7.79 8.12
N ASP A 72 -2.33 -8.85 8.92
CA ASP A 72 -1.06 -9.28 9.54
C ASP A 72 -0.01 -9.76 8.53
N THR A 73 -0.37 -9.90 7.26
CA THR A 73 0.56 -10.23 6.17
C THR A 73 0.16 -9.44 4.91
N PRO A 74 1.11 -8.75 4.24
CA PRO A 74 0.86 -8.05 2.98
C PRO A 74 0.73 -9.01 1.79
N SER A 75 0.12 -10.19 1.99
CA SER A 75 -0.06 -11.22 0.96
C SER A 75 -1.27 -10.96 0.04
N SER A 76 -2.06 -9.93 0.33
CA SER A 76 -3.23 -9.60 -0.48
C SER A 76 -2.84 -8.77 -1.69
N ASN A 77 -3.27 -9.19 -2.88
CA ASN A 77 -3.06 -8.44 -4.12
C ASN A 77 -3.94 -7.18 -4.25
N ARG A 78 -4.74 -6.83 -3.23
CA ARG A 78 -5.77 -5.77 -3.32
C ARG A 78 -5.22 -4.41 -3.73
N LEU A 79 -4.01 -4.07 -3.27
CA LEU A 79 -3.38 -2.80 -3.65
C LEU A 79 -3.09 -2.79 -5.16
N PHE A 80 -2.51 -3.88 -5.66
CA PHE A 80 -2.20 -4.05 -7.07
C PHE A 80 -3.48 -4.10 -7.93
N ASP A 81 -4.52 -4.79 -7.47
CA ASP A 81 -5.80 -4.87 -8.18
C ASP A 81 -6.49 -3.50 -8.24
N ALA A 82 -6.42 -2.70 -7.18
CA ALA A 82 -6.95 -1.34 -7.14
C ALA A 82 -6.20 -0.42 -8.12
N ILE A 83 -4.86 -0.47 -8.12
CA ILE A 83 -4.02 0.29 -9.07
C ILE A 83 -4.33 -0.11 -10.51
N ALA A 84 -4.38 -1.41 -10.82
CA ALA A 84 -4.69 -1.93 -12.15
C ALA A 84 -6.13 -1.64 -12.61
N SER A 85 -7.02 -1.31 -11.68
CA SER A 85 -8.41 -0.94 -11.94
C SER A 85 -8.64 0.58 -11.93
N HIS A 86 -7.58 1.38 -11.73
CA HIS A 86 -7.63 2.84 -11.52
C HIS A 86 -8.62 3.27 -10.43
N CYS A 87 -8.74 2.47 -9.37
CA CYS A 87 -9.54 2.78 -8.20
C CYS A 87 -8.64 3.37 -7.12
N VAL A 88 -8.93 4.59 -6.62
CA VAL A 88 -8.07 5.28 -5.65
C VAL A 88 -8.00 4.48 -4.34
N PRO A 89 -6.82 3.97 -3.93
CA PRO A 89 -6.72 3.15 -2.74
C PRO A 89 -6.88 4.00 -1.48
N VAL A 90 -7.75 3.55 -0.57
CA VAL A 90 -7.85 4.06 0.80
C VAL A 90 -7.20 3.04 1.72
N ILE A 91 -5.97 3.30 2.13
CA ILE A 91 -5.14 2.40 2.91
C ILE A 91 -5.38 2.66 4.39
N ILE A 92 -5.90 1.64 5.09
CA ILE A 92 -6.06 1.65 6.54
C ILE A 92 -4.95 0.80 7.15
N SER A 93 -3.93 1.45 7.71
CA SER A 93 -2.82 0.81 8.41
C SER A 93 -1.97 1.83 9.16
N ASP A 94 -1.35 1.40 10.25
CA ASP A 94 -0.36 2.18 11.00
C ASP A 94 1.09 1.75 10.68
N ALA A 95 1.28 0.58 10.05
CA ALA A 95 2.61 -0.03 9.84
C ALA A 95 2.64 -0.92 8.58
N ILE A 96 2.18 -0.39 7.45
CA ILE A 96 2.26 -1.08 6.15
C ILE A 96 3.56 -0.71 5.44
N GLU A 97 4.28 -1.70 4.91
CA GLU A 97 5.35 -1.47 3.93
C GLU A 97 4.75 -1.49 2.53
N LEU A 98 5.03 -0.47 1.73
CA LEU A 98 4.52 -0.35 0.37
C LEU A 98 5.59 -0.68 -0.69
N PRO A 99 5.21 -1.31 -1.81
CA PRO A 99 6.15 -1.62 -2.88
C PRO A 99 6.67 -0.33 -3.53
N TYR A 100 8.00 -0.20 -3.64
CA TYR A 100 8.67 0.94 -4.27
C TYR A 100 8.39 2.30 -3.63
N GLU A 101 8.08 2.32 -2.33
CA GLU A 101 7.85 3.55 -1.55
C GLU A 101 9.08 4.48 -1.52
N ASP A 102 10.27 3.95 -1.83
CA ASP A 102 11.50 4.73 -2.00
C ASP A 102 11.60 5.47 -3.35
N VAL A 103 10.65 5.23 -4.26
CA VAL A 103 10.59 5.82 -5.61
C VAL A 103 9.24 6.50 -5.85
N LEU A 104 8.16 5.94 -5.31
CA LEU A 104 6.80 6.40 -5.50
C LEU A 104 6.29 7.08 -4.24
N ASP A 105 5.87 8.34 -4.39
CA ASP A 105 5.11 9.02 -3.36
C ASP A 105 3.65 8.56 -3.43
N TYR A 106 3.29 7.64 -2.55
CA TYR A 106 1.93 7.13 -2.44
C TYR A 106 0.91 8.19 -2.03
N SER A 107 1.32 9.29 -1.38
CA SER A 107 0.40 10.38 -1.04
C SER A 107 -0.16 11.10 -2.26
N GLU A 108 0.48 10.94 -3.43
CA GLU A 108 -0.02 11.53 -4.67
C GLU A 108 -1.22 10.77 -5.26
N PHE A 109 -1.45 9.51 -4.89
CA PHE A 109 -2.48 8.65 -5.50
C PHE A 109 -3.23 7.71 -4.53
N CYS A 110 -2.89 7.72 -3.25
CA CYS A 110 -3.55 6.96 -2.20
C CYS A 110 -3.95 7.87 -1.04
N ILE A 111 -4.97 7.43 -0.31
CA ILE A 111 -5.42 8.06 0.93
C ILE A 111 -5.00 7.16 2.10
N PHE A 112 -4.37 7.73 3.10
CA PHE A 112 -3.95 7.01 4.30
C PHE A 112 -4.82 7.36 5.49
N VAL A 113 -5.28 6.34 6.20
CA VAL A 113 -6.07 6.49 7.42
C VAL A 113 -5.50 5.58 8.49
N ARG A 114 -5.25 6.12 9.69
CA ARG A 114 -4.86 5.30 10.84
C ARG A 114 -5.98 4.37 11.24
N THR A 115 -5.65 3.17 11.70
CA THR A 115 -6.66 2.16 12.08
C THR A 115 -7.58 2.69 13.18
N SER A 116 -7.02 3.42 14.15
CA SER A 116 -7.73 4.03 15.27
C SER A 116 -8.70 5.15 14.86
N ASP A 117 -8.42 5.85 13.76
CA ASP A 117 -9.31 6.89 13.22
C ASP A 117 -10.40 6.26 12.35
N ALA A 118 -10.06 5.23 11.57
CA ALA A 118 -11.01 4.56 10.68
C ALA A 118 -12.19 3.90 11.41
N ILE A 119 -11.98 3.41 12.63
CA ILE A 119 -13.02 2.78 13.47
C ILE A 119 -13.90 3.79 14.22
N LYS A 120 -13.63 5.09 14.12
CA LYS A 120 -14.49 6.11 14.72
C LYS A 120 -15.77 6.24 13.88
N GLU A 121 -16.89 6.35 14.57
CA GLU A 121 -18.20 6.49 13.93
C GLU A 121 -18.21 7.65 12.91
N ASN A 122 -18.68 7.37 11.69
CA ASN A 122 -18.76 8.30 10.57
C ASN A 122 -17.45 8.96 10.11
N TYR A 123 -16.29 8.71 10.74
CA TYR A 123 -15.04 9.37 10.39
C TYR A 123 -14.59 9.05 8.97
N LEU A 124 -14.48 7.75 8.65
CA LEU A 124 -13.98 7.30 7.35
C LEU A 124 -14.86 7.78 6.20
N ILE A 125 -16.18 7.70 6.36
CA ILE A 125 -17.14 8.11 5.33
C ILE A 125 -17.17 9.61 5.16
N ASN A 126 -17.17 10.38 6.25
CA ASN A 126 -17.10 11.84 6.16
C ASN A 126 -15.80 12.29 5.51
N PHE A 127 -14.68 11.63 5.84
CA PHE A 127 -13.40 11.93 5.23
C PHE A 127 -13.41 11.66 3.73
N ILE A 128 -13.85 10.47 3.29
CA ILE A 128 -13.93 10.13 1.87
C ILE A 128 -14.90 11.05 1.11
N ARG A 129 -16.05 11.41 1.71
CA ARG A 129 -17.03 12.34 1.13
C ARG A 129 -16.51 13.79 1.07
N SER A 130 -15.55 14.15 1.93
CA SER A 130 -14.95 15.49 1.93
C SER A 130 -13.96 15.72 0.78
N ILE A 131 -13.54 14.66 0.10
CA ILE A 131 -12.62 14.73 -1.03
C ILE A 131 -13.39 15.23 -2.25
N ASP A 132 -12.98 16.39 -2.76
CA ASP A 132 -13.59 16.96 -3.95
C ASP A 132 -13.18 16.20 -5.22
N LYS A 133 -13.86 16.56 -6.31
CA LYS A 133 -13.67 15.94 -7.62
C LYS A 133 -12.29 16.21 -8.19
N ASP A 134 -11.72 17.39 -7.96
CA ASP A 134 -10.45 17.79 -8.56
C ASP A 134 -9.30 17.01 -7.91
N GLU A 135 -9.35 16.87 -6.58
CA GLU A 135 -8.39 16.09 -5.81
C GLU A 135 -8.47 14.59 -6.16
N TRP A 136 -9.69 14.04 -6.28
CA TRP A 136 -9.85 12.67 -6.77
C TRP A 136 -9.31 12.50 -8.19
N THR A 137 -9.57 13.46 -9.08
CA THR A 137 -9.12 13.42 -10.48
C THR A 137 -7.59 13.49 -10.55
N ARG A 138 -6.95 14.27 -9.68
CA ARG A 138 -5.48 14.33 -9.54
C ARG A 138 -4.91 12.95 -9.18
N MET A 139 -5.44 12.31 -8.12
CA MET A 139 -5.03 10.96 -7.72
C MET A 139 -5.26 9.92 -8.82
N TRP A 140 -6.43 9.97 -9.48
CA TRP A 140 -6.78 9.06 -10.57
C TRP A 140 -5.85 9.21 -11.78
N ASN A 141 -5.51 10.43 -12.18
CA ASN A 141 -4.55 10.67 -13.25
C ASN A 141 -3.16 10.13 -12.88
N LYS A 142 -2.74 10.32 -11.63
CA LYS A 142 -1.48 9.78 -11.14
C LYS A 142 -1.46 8.24 -11.21
N LEU A 143 -2.55 7.56 -10.85
CA LEU A 143 -2.67 6.11 -11.01
C LEU A 143 -2.42 5.66 -12.45
N LYS A 144 -2.94 6.39 -13.44
CA LYS A 144 -2.73 6.05 -14.87
C LYS A 144 -1.28 6.22 -15.29
N GLU A 145 -0.60 7.22 -14.74
CA GLU A 145 0.83 7.41 -14.98
C GLU A 145 1.64 6.26 -14.40
N ILE A 146 1.32 5.78 -13.19
CA ILE A 146 2.15 4.80 -12.48
C ILE A 146 1.76 3.33 -12.71
N GLU A 147 0.57 3.04 -13.26
CA GLU A 147 0.05 1.66 -13.41
C GLU A 147 1.05 0.72 -14.09
N HIS A 148 1.77 1.21 -15.10
CA HIS A 148 2.74 0.42 -15.86
C HIS A 148 3.88 -0.13 -15.00
N LEU A 149 4.27 0.58 -13.93
CA LEU A 149 5.29 0.17 -12.96
C LEU A 149 4.88 -1.07 -12.15
N PHE A 150 3.58 -1.35 -12.09
CA PHE A 150 3.00 -2.50 -11.37
C PHE A 150 2.64 -3.66 -12.31
N LYS A 151 2.86 -3.52 -13.62
CA LYS A 151 2.51 -4.51 -14.62
C LYS A 151 3.71 -5.36 -15.03
N PHE A 152 3.58 -6.67 -14.86
CA PHE A 152 4.55 -7.63 -15.38
C PHE A 152 4.39 -7.76 -16.90
N GLN A 153 5.50 -7.64 -17.63
CA GLN A 153 5.53 -7.79 -19.09
C GLN A 153 6.57 -8.84 -19.50
N PHE A 154 6.29 -9.53 -20.60
CA PHE A 154 7.23 -10.42 -21.26
C PHE A 154 7.24 -10.14 -22.78
N PRO A 155 8.38 -9.74 -23.38
CA PRO A 155 9.65 -9.41 -22.70
C PRO A 155 9.51 -8.18 -21.80
N SER A 156 10.42 -8.04 -20.84
CA SER A 156 10.43 -6.90 -19.92
C SER A 156 10.64 -5.59 -20.69
N LYS A 157 9.97 -4.53 -20.22
CA LYS A 157 10.06 -3.17 -20.77
C LYS A 157 10.57 -2.19 -19.72
N GLU A 158 11.13 -1.08 -20.17
CA GLU A 158 11.50 0.02 -19.27
C GLU A 158 10.29 0.47 -18.44
N GLY A 159 10.52 0.67 -17.14
CA GLY A 159 9.47 1.05 -16.20
C GLY A 159 8.42 -0.03 -15.96
N ASP A 160 8.66 -1.30 -16.27
CA ASP A 160 7.72 -2.37 -15.88
C ASP A 160 8.00 -2.89 -14.46
N ALA A 161 7.10 -3.75 -13.95
CA ALA A 161 7.27 -4.33 -12.62
C ALA A 161 8.56 -5.13 -12.45
N VAL A 162 9.05 -5.77 -13.52
CA VAL A 162 10.29 -6.57 -13.47
C VAL A 162 11.49 -5.63 -13.25
N GLN A 163 11.56 -4.53 -13.99
CA GLN A 163 12.59 -3.51 -13.82
C GLN A 163 12.52 -2.87 -12.44
N MET A 164 11.32 -2.54 -11.95
CA MET A 164 11.13 -1.96 -10.62
C MET A 164 11.65 -2.90 -9.50
N ILE A 165 11.40 -4.21 -9.60
CA ILE A 165 11.95 -5.21 -8.68
C ILE A 165 13.48 -5.18 -8.71
N TRP A 166 14.08 -5.25 -9.91
CA TRP A 166 15.54 -5.25 -10.04
C TRP A 166 16.18 -3.98 -9.49
N GLN A 167 15.57 -2.83 -9.74
CA GLN A 167 16.03 -1.55 -9.20
C GLN A 167 15.92 -1.52 -7.67
N ALA A 168 14.81 -1.99 -7.09
CA ALA A 168 14.64 -2.07 -5.63
C ALA A 168 15.69 -2.99 -4.99
N VAL A 169 15.96 -4.15 -5.60
CA VAL A 169 17.03 -5.04 -5.15
C VAL A 169 18.38 -4.34 -5.24
N ALA A 170 18.70 -3.71 -6.37
CA ALA A 170 19.97 -3.02 -6.58
C ALA A 170 20.21 -1.92 -5.53
N ARG A 171 19.18 -1.15 -5.14
CA ARG A 171 19.27 -0.12 -4.10
C ARG A 171 19.54 -0.69 -2.70
N LYS A 172 19.05 -1.89 -2.38
CA LYS A 172 19.26 -2.54 -1.07
C LYS A 172 20.63 -3.24 -0.95
N VAL A 173 21.23 -3.65 -2.06
CA VAL A 173 22.52 -4.39 -2.07
C VAL A 173 23.66 -3.68 -1.33
N PRO A 174 23.92 -2.36 -1.50
CA PRO A 174 25.02 -1.68 -0.82
C PRO A 174 24.90 -1.72 0.71
N ALA A 175 23.69 -1.52 1.26
CA ALA A 175 23.45 -1.56 2.70
C ALA A 175 23.69 -2.97 3.27
N ILE A 176 23.25 -4.01 2.55
CA ILE A 176 23.51 -5.40 2.93
C ILE A 176 25.01 -5.70 2.88
N ARG A 177 25.69 -5.34 1.79
CA ARG A 177 27.16 -5.49 1.66
C ARG A 177 27.91 -4.76 2.78
N PHE A 178 27.48 -3.56 3.15
CA PHE A 178 28.07 -2.81 4.25
C PHE A 178 27.93 -3.54 5.59
N LYS A 179 26.73 -4.05 5.92
CA LYS A 179 26.48 -4.85 7.14
C LYS A 179 27.35 -6.12 7.16
N LEU A 180 27.43 -6.83 6.04
CA LEU A 180 28.27 -8.02 5.89
C LEU A 180 29.75 -7.70 6.09
N ASN A 181 30.26 -6.65 5.43
CA ASN A 181 31.66 -6.24 5.57
C ASN A 181 32.00 -5.84 7.01
N ARG A 182 31.10 -5.13 7.70
CA ARG A 182 31.28 -4.77 9.12
C ARG A 182 31.33 -6.03 10.00
N PHE A 183 30.42 -6.98 9.78
CA PHE A 183 30.41 -8.25 10.51
C PHE A 183 31.70 -9.05 10.29
N THR A 184 32.14 -9.18 9.03
CA THR A 184 33.34 -9.95 8.68
C THR A 184 34.63 -9.34 9.25
N ARG A 185 34.74 -8.00 9.39
CA ARG A 185 35.94 -7.35 9.97
C ARG A 185 36.24 -7.81 11.39
N PHE A 186 35.21 -8.11 12.18
CA PHE A 186 35.35 -8.50 13.59
C PHE A 186 35.14 -10.00 13.82
N SER A 187 34.94 -10.80 12.77
CA SER A 187 34.68 -12.25 12.90
C SER A 187 35.84 -13.04 13.50
N ARG A 188 37.07 -12.52 13.40
CA ARG A 188 38.29 -13.10 13.98
C ARG A 188 38.69 -12.47 15.32
N SER A 189 38.01 -11.41 15.74
CA SER A 189 38.27 -10.79 17.04
C SER A 189 37.60 -11.63 18.13
N PRO A 190 38.26 -11.87 19.28
CA PRO A 190 37.62 -12.54 20.39
C PRO A 190 36.35 -11.77 20.81
N PRO A 191 35.25 -12.46 21.19
CA PRO A 191 34.03 -11.79 21.61
C PRO A 191 34.36 -10.85 22.77
N SER A 192 34.14 -9.56 22.55
CA SER A 192 34.22 -8.56 23.62
C SER A 192 33.16 -8.91 24.65
N ALA A 193 33.56 -9.29 25.87
CA ALA A 193 32.65 -9.29 27.01
C ALA A 193 32.03 -7.89 27.06
N ASP A 194 30.74 -7.79 26.80
CA ASP A 194 30.01 -6.53 26.65
C ASP A 194 30.02 -5.78 27.99
N LYS A 195 31.10 -5.05 28.22
CA LYS A 195 31.18 -3.96 29.16
C LYS A 195 31.22 -2.73 28.27
N GLY A 196 30.05 -2.10 28.08
CA GLY A 196 29.94 -0.84 27.36
C GLY A 196 31.08 0.12 27.74
N LEU A 197 31.51 0.95 26.78
CA LEU A 197 32.62 1.89 26.96
C LEU A 197 32.50 2.60 28.32
N LYS A 198 33.31 2.20 29.29
CA LYS A 198 33.52 3.00 30.49
C LYS A 198 34.22 4.26 30.01
N SER A 199 33.62 5.42 30.28
CA SER A 199 34.29 6.69 30.04
C SER A 199 35.66 6.64 30.73
N ILE A 200 36.71 6.74 29.93
CA ILE A 200 38.06 6.87 30.48
C ILE A 200 38.11 8.29 31.07
N PRO A 201 38.35 8.48 32.37
CA PRO A 201 38.43 9.81 32.94
C PRO A 201 39.58 10.56 32.24
N ILE A 202 39.25 11.74 31.73
CA ILE A 202 40.21 12.62 31.03
C ILE A 202 41.29 13.00 32.05
N PRO A 203 42.59 12.82 31.75
CA PRO A 203 43.67 13.19 32.65
C PRO A 203 43.58 14.68 33.02
N LYS A 204 43.79 15.00 34.31
CA LYS A 204 43.69 16.37 34.83
C LYS A 204 44.68 17.37 34.19
N ASN A 205 45.63 16.89 33.40
CA ASN A 205 46.65 17.68 32.72
C ASN A 205 46.26 18.01 31.25
N PHE A 206 45.01 17.75 30.88
CA PHE A 206 44.50 18.02 29.52
C PHE A 206 43.89 19.43 29.38
N TRP A 207 44.11 20.30 30.37
CA TRP A 207 43.90 21.74 30.34
C TRP A 207 45.12 22.45 30.92
#